data_AF-A0A660LD45-F1
#
_entry.id   AF-A0A660LD45-F1
#
_cell.length_a   1.000
_cell.length_b   1.000
_cell.length_c   1.000
_cell.angle_alpha   90.00
_cell.angle_beta   90.00
_cell.angle_gamma   90.00
#
_symmetry.space_group_name_H-M   'P 1'
#
loop_
_entity.id
_entity.type
_entity.pdbx_description
1 polymer ?
#
loop_
_entity_poly.entity_id
_entity_poly.type
_entity_poly.pdbx_seq_one_letter_code
_entity_poly.pdbx_strand_id
1 'polypeptide(L)' 'MRRFVVAVVTATALIPAASQARAAADPIAQASCTRAKIAGESKCIARGQYCSRSSQAMRDYRKYGLSCTKRDSNGRYHLQ' A
#
# COMPACT_ATOMS: atom_id res chain seq x y z
N MET A 1 2.35 -30.48 72.32
CA MET A 1 3.54 -30.85 71.53
C MET A 1 3.34 -30.38 70.10
N ARG A 2 4.42 -29.85 69.48
CA ARG A 2 4.64 -29.74 68.02
C ARG A 2 3.76 -28.72 67.28
N ARG A 3 4.14 -27.43 67.24
CA ARG A 3 5.04 -26.79 66.24
C ARG A 3 4.69 -27.21 64.81
N PHE A 4 3.92 -26.37 64.12
CA PHE A 4 3.74 -26.44 62.68
C PHE A 4 4.29 -25.17 62.01
N VAL A 5 4.95 -25.43 60.89
CA VAL A 5 6.00 -24.65 60.24
C VAL A 5 5.39 -23.47 59.46
N VAL A 6 5.96 -22.27 59.63
CA VAL A 6 5.67 -21.12 58.78
C VAL A 6 6.35 -21.35 57.43
N ALA A 7 5.56 -21.62 56.40
CA ALA A 7 6.04 -21.72 55.03
C ALA A 7 6.05 -20.32 54.40
N VAL A 8 7.24 -19.81 54.11
CA VAL A 8 7.44 -18.55 53.38
C VAL A 8 7.09 -18.81 51.90
N VAL A 9 6.01 -18.21 51.43
CA VAL A 9 5.63 -18.22 50.01
C VAL A 9 6.45 -17.13 49.30
N THR A 10 7.56 -17.50 48.68
CA THR A 10 8.27 -16.60 47.76
C THR A 10 7.52 -16.57 46.43
N ALA A 11 6.62 -15.59 46.29
CA ALA A 11 5.97 -15.28 45.01
C ALA A 11 7.01 -14.68 44.05
N THR A 12 7.69 -15.54 43.29
CA THR A 12 8.43 -15.10 42.09
C THR A 12 7.42 -14.67 41.05
N ALA A 13 7.16 -13.36 40.98
CA ALA A 13 6.43 -12.74 39.90
C ALA A 13 7.20 -12.95 38.59
N LEU A 14 6.78 -13.95 37.81
CA LEU A 14 7.21 -14.11 36.43
C LEU A 14 6.62 -12.93 35.64
N ILE A 15 7.43 -11.92 35.39
CA ILE A 15 7.10 -10.83 34.47
C ILE A 15 7.16 -11.44 33.06
N PRO A 16 6.05 -11.59 32.32
CA PRO A 16 6.14 -11.95 30.92
C PRO A 16 6.75 -10.76 30.18
N ALA A 17 7.98 -10.93 29.69
CA ALA A 17 8.58 -10.02 28.74
C ALA A 17 7.75 -10.08 27.44
N ALA A 18 6.77 -9.19 27.32
CA ALA A 18 6.03 -9.00 26.08
C ALA A 18 6.99 -8.40 25.04
N SER A 19 7.58 -9.27 24.21
CA SER A 19 8.31 -8.88 23.02
C SER A 19 7.35 -8.14 22.08
N GLN A 20 7.29 -6.81 22.18
CA GLN A 20 6.63 -5.99 21.17
C GLN A 20 7.44 -6.09 19.89
N ALA A 21 7.11 -7.08 19.06
CA ALA A 21 7.51 -7.11 17.67
C ALA A 21 6.95 -5.84 17.03
N ARG A 22 7.80 -4.83 16.86
CA ARG A 22 7.49 -3.69 16.00
C ARG A 22 7.29 -4.26 14.60
N ALA A 23 6.04 -4.37 14.18
CA ALA A 23 5.75 -4.61 12.78
C ALA A 23 6.45 -3.50 11.99
N ALA A 24 7.51 -3.84 11.27
CA ALA A 24 8.09 -2.93 10.31
C ALA A 24 6.97 -2.64 9.31
N ALA A 25 6.42 -1.43 9.36
CA ALA A 25 5.55 -0.97 8.30
C ALA A 25 6.43 -0.93 7.06
N ASP A 26 6.28 -1.93 6.17
CA ASP A 26 6.85 -1.85 4.84
C ASP A 26 6.46 -0.49 4.25
N PRO A 27 7.41 0.27 3.69
CA PRO A 27 7.07 1.51 3.02
C PRO A 27 6.17 1.14 1.83
N ILE A 28 4.85 1.23 2.04
CA ILE A 28 3.88 1.20 0.95
C ILE A 28 4.20 2.45 0.15
N ALA A 29 4.92 2.29 -0.96
CA ALA A 29 5.14 3.35 -1.91
C ALA A 29 3.74 3.85 -2.33
N GLN A 30 3.32 4.99 -1.77
CA GLN A 30 2.08 5.62 -2.14
C GLN A 30 2.27 6.16 -3.55
N ALA A 31 1.99 5.32 -4.54
CA ALA A 31 1.98 5.74 -5.93
C ALA A 31 0.92 6.85 -6.06
N SER A 32 1.39 8.10 -6.14
CA SER A 32 0.51 9.24 -6.35
C SER A 32 -0.18 9.07 -7.69
N CYS A 33 -1.49 8.78 -7.65
CA CYS A 33 -2.30 8.63 -8.84
C CYS A 33 -3.49 9.57 -8.79
N THR A 34 -3.87 10.09 -9.95
CA THR A 34 -5.02 10.97 -10.12
C THR A 34 -6.25 10.10 -10.32
N ARG A 35 -7.27 10.28 -9.47
CA ARG A 35 -8.56 9.63 -9.66
C ARG A 35 -9.28 10.30 -10.84
N ALA A 36 -9.53 9.54 -11.89
CA ALA A 36 -10.02 10.03 -13.17
C ALA A 36 -11.15 9.14 -13.70
N LYS A 37 -12.05 9.69 -14.52
CA LYS A 37 -12.96 8.89 -15.35
C LYS A 37 -12.41 8.79 -16.76
N ILE A 38 -12.06 7.58 -17.20
CA ILE A 38 -11.50 7.30 -18.52
C ILE A 38 -12.43 6.33 -19.24
N ALA A 39 -12.96 6.75 -20.39
CA ALA A 39 -13.93 5.97 -21.17
C ALA A 39 -15.14 5.50 -20.33
N GLY A 40 -15.60 6.34 -19.39
CA GLY A 40 -16.73 6.04 -18.50
C GLY A 40 -16.37 5.34 -17.20
N GLU A 41 -15.18 4.75 -17.10
CA GLU A 41 -14.72 4.00 -15.92
C GLU A 41 -13.88 4.86 -14.97
N SER A 42 -14.11 4.72 -13.67
CA SER A 42 -13.29 5.36 -12.63
C SER A 42 -11.97 4.60 -12.45
N LYS A 43 -10.85 5.26 -12.72
CA LYS A 43 -9.49 4.68 -12.65
C LYS A 43 -8.55 5.61 -11.90
N CYS A 44 -7.51 5.04 -11.30
CA CYS A 44 -6.39 5.83 -10.81
C CYS A 44 -5.27 5.82 -11.86
N ILE A 45 -4.98 6.99 -12.41
CA ILE A 45 -4.01 7.15 -13.51
C ILE A 45 -2.76 7.90 -13.04
N ALA A 46 -1.62 7.54 -13.60
CA ALA A 46 -0.34 8.20 -13.35
C ALA A 46 0.55 8.09 -14.60
N ARG A 47 1.56 8.95 -14.70
CA ARG A 47 2.59 8.86 -15.74
C ARG A 47 3.28 7.50 -15.71
N GLY A 48 3.62 6.98 -16.88
CA GLY A 48 4.25 5.66 -17.05
C GLY A 48 3.28 4.47 -17.05
N GLN A 49 2.03 4.64 -16.62
CA GLN A 49 1.05 3.56 -16.67
C GLN A 49 0.59 3.27 -18.10
N TYR A 50 0.18 2.02 -18.35
CA TYR A 50 -0.40 1.62 -19.63
C TYR A 50 -1.67 2.40 -19.94
N CYS A 51 -1.88 2.74 -21.21
CA CYS A 51 -3.03 3.51 -21.65
C CYS A 51 -3.75 2.90 -22.85
N SER A 52 -5.05 3.21 -22.93
CA SER A 52 -5.90 2.84 -24.06
C SER A 52 -5.86 3.94 -25.13
N ARG A 53 -5.69 3.54 -26.39
CA ARG A 53 -5.71 4.46 -27.54
C ARG A 53 -7.09 4.68 -28.15
N SER A 54 -8.17 4.32 -27.46
CA SER A 54 -9.52 4.70 -27.89
C SER A 54 -9.67 6.23 -27.97
N SER A 55 -10.42 6.73 -28.95
CA SER A 55 -10.61 8.16 -29.18
C SER A 55 -11.24 8.88 -27.98
N GLN A 56 -12.07 8.20 -27.20
CA GLN A 56 -12.64 8.72 -25.97
C GLN A 56 -11.61 8.77 -24.85
N ALA A 57 -10.89 7.66 -24.60
CA ALA A 57 -9.85 7.60 -23.58
C ALA A 57 -8.76 8.65 -23.81
N MET A 58 -8.31 8.84 -25.06
CA MET A 58 -7.34 9.88 -25.42
C MET A 58 -7.84 11.30 -25.15
N ARG A 59 -9.15 11.55 -25.28
CA ARG A 59 -9.75 12.84 -24.91
C ARG A 59 -9.83 13.00 -23.40
N ASP A 60 -10.16 11.94 -22.68
CA ASP A 60 -10.25 11.96 -21.23
C ASP A 60 -8.87 12.17 -20.57
N TYR A 61 -7.81 11.49 -21.04
CA TYR A 61 -6.45 11.70 -20.52
C TYR A 61 -6.00 13.17 -20.63
N ARG A 62 -6.33 13.83 -21.74
CA ARG A 62 -6.00 15.25 -21.95
C ARG A 62 -6.64 16.18 -20.91
N LYS A 63 -7.82 15.84 -20.39
CA LYS A 63 -8.48 16.59 -19.31
C LYS A 63 -7.64 16.61 -18.03
N TYR A 64 -6.82 15.58 -17.83
CA TYR A 64 -5.93 15.43 -16.68
C TYR A 64 -4.47 15.76 -17.02
N GLY A 65 -4.21 16.42 -18.16
CA GLY A 65 -2.86 16.81 -18.57
C GLY A 65 -1.96 15.63 -18.99
N LEU A 66 -2.55 14.48 -19.33
CA LEU A 66 -1.84 13.27 -19.72
C LEU A 66 -2.05 12.93 -21.20
N SER A 67 -1.07 12.30 -21.81
CA SER A 67 -1.07 11.88 -23.21
C SER A 67 -0.64 10.43 -23.38
N CYS A 68 -1.35 9.67 -24.24
CA CYS A 68 -1.07 8.26 -24.51
C CYS A 68 -0.23 8.10 -25.77
N THR A 69 1.04 8.52 -25.69
CA THR A 69 1.93 8.65 -26.88
C THR A 69 3.23 7.87 -26.76
N LYS A 70 3.71 7.59 -25.54
CA LYS A 70 4.96 6.86 -25.34
C LYS A 70 4.76 5.38 -25.64
N ARG A 71 5.49 4.85 -26.61
CA ARG A 71 5.48 3.43 -26.96
C ARG A 71 6.71 2.75 -26.37
N ASP A 72 6.54 1.61 -25.71
CA ASP A 72 7.64 0.78 -25.21
C ASP A 72 8.21 -0.14 -26.31
N SER A 73 9.26 -0.90 -25.99
CA SER A 73 9.88 -1.88 -26.90
C SER A 73 8.95 -3.03 -27.28
N ASN A 74 7.93 -3.31 -26.47
CA ASN A 74 6.91 -4.33 -26.72
C ASN A 74 5.73 -3.78 -27.54
N GLY A 75 5.80 -2.51 -27.94
CA GLY A 75 4.79 -1.85 -28.74
C GLY A 75 3.57 -1.35 -27.96
N ARG A 76 3.59 -1.39 -26.62
CA ARG A 76 2.50 -0.92 -25.74
C ARG A 76 2.63 0.57 -25.48
N TYR A 77 1.50 1.24 -25.25
CA TYR A 77 1.46 2.68 -25.03
C TYR A 77 1.30 3.03 -23.56
N HIS A 78 1.96 4.12 -23.15
CA HIS A 78 2.00 4.63 -21.79
C HIS A 78 1.61 6.10 -21.70
N LEU A 79 1.06 6.47 -20.54
CA LEU A 79 0.73 7.86 -20.19
C LEU A 79 2.00 8.68 -19.96
N GLN A 80 2.07 9.87 -20.56
CA GLN A 80 3.06 10.92 -20.32
C GLN A 80 2.40 12.20 -19.86
#